data_AF-A0A958Y7A1-F1
#
_entry.id   AF-A0A958Y7A1-F1
#
_cell.length_a   1.000
_cell.length_b   1.000
_cell.length_c   1.000
_cell.angle_alpha   90.00
_cell.angle_beta   90.00
_cell.angle_gamma   90.00
#
_symmetry.space_group_name_H-M   'P 1'
#
loop_
_entity.id
_entity.type
_entity.pdbx_description
1 polymer ?
#
loop_
_entity_poly.entity_id
_entity_poly.type
_entity_poly.pdbx_seq_one_letter_code
_entity_poly.pdbx_strand_id
1 'polypeptide(L)'
;TAFGLGLKCDLYGLHTLKIKETDRLLALKAEIEKLGGTVEVTDKSLHLASFSGAFKQVAINTYNDHRMAMAFAPLALKTSIMIKDAEVVSKSYPDFWDHLKAIGFQISQ
;
A
#
# COMPACT_ATOMS: atom_id res chain seq x y z
N THR A 1 -5.74 3.07 3.29
CA THR A 1 -6.74 3.35 4.34
C THR A 1 -7.97 2.46 4.25
N ALA A 2 -8.77 2.48 3.18
CA ALA A 2 -10.00 1.67 3.09
C ALA A 2 -9.79 0.18 3.44
N PHE A 3 -8.74 -0.42 2.87
CA PHE A 3 -8.35 -1.80 3.20
C PHE A 3 -8.03 -2.01 4.69
N GLY A 4 -7.23 -1.12 5.30
CA GLY A 4 -6.88 -1.20 6.72
C GLY A 4 -8.07 -1.00 7.67
N LEU A 5 -9.17 -0.42 7.19
CA LEU A 5 -10.43 -0.28 7.90
C LEU A 5 -11.45 -1.39 7.55
N GLY A 6 -11.09 -2.30 6.64
CA GLY A 6 -11.99 -3.37 6.19
C GLY A 6 -13.15 -2.91 5.29
N LEU A 7 -13.09 -1.69 4.77
CA LEU A 7 -14.18 -1.09 3.99
C LEU A 7 -14.10 -1.46 2.52
N LYS A 8 -15.27 -1.70 1.92
CA LYS A 8 -15.42 -1.78 0.46
C LYS A 8 -15.08 -0.42 -0.16
N CYS A 9 -14.37 -0.42 -1.29
CA CYS A 9 -14.04 0.81 -2.00
C CYS A 9 -14.05 0.58 -3.51
N ASP A 10 -14.81 1.38 -4.24
CA ASP A 10 -14.87 1.36 -5.70
C ASP A 10 -14.28 2.67 -6.24
N LEU A 11 -13.18 2.55 -7.00
CA LEU A 11 -12.49 3.68 -7.62
C LEU A 11 -12.67 3.61 -9.13
N TYR A 12 -13.12 4.71 -9.72
CA TYR A 12 -13.35 4.84 -11.17
C TYR A 12 -12.49 5.96 -11.76
N GLY A 13 -12.38 5.99 -13.09
CA GLY A 13 -11.65 7.03 -13.79
C GLY A 13 -10.14 6.81 -13.82
N LEU A 14 -9.67 5.58 -13.62
CA LEU A 14 -8.24 5.23 -13.51
C LEU A 14 -7.53 5.09 -14.87
N HIS A 15 -8.20 5.46 -15.97
CA HIS A 15 -7.72 5.35 -17.36
C HIS A 15 -6.35 6.02 -17.64
N THR A 16 -5.98 7.07 -16.93
CA THR A 16 -4.71 7.79 -17.13
C THR A 16 -3.52 7.15 -16.39
N LEU A 17 -3.76 6.19 -15.50
CA LEU A 17 -2.72 5.59 -14.67
C LEU A 17 -1.85 4.57 -15.43
N LYS A 18 -2.32 4.02 -16.56
CA LYS A 18 -1.54 3.09 -17.40
C LYS A 18 -0.33 3.74 -18.11
N ILE A 19 -0.29 5.07 -18.25
CA ILE A 19 0.70 5.76 -19.09
C ILE A 19 2.00 6.10 -18.33
N LYS A 20 2.07 5.87 -17.01
CA LYS A 20 3.28 6.15 -16.21
C LYS A 20 3.94 4.86 -15.73
N GLU A 21 5.17 4.60 -16.18
CA GLU A 21 6.30 3.75 -15.70
C GLU A 21 6.07 2.47 -14.85
N THR A 22 4.95 2.26 -14.17
CA THR A 22 4.64 1.09 -13.35
C THR A 22 3.12 0.98 -13.23
N ASP A 23 2.56 -0.19 -13.51
CA ASP A 23 1.14 -0.44 -13.31
C ASP A 23 0.85 -0.53 -11.80
N ARG A 24 0.66 0.64 -11.19
CA ARG A 24 0.37 0.77 -9.75
C ARG A 24 -0.89 0.02 -9.35
N LEU A 25 -1.83 -0.18 -10.27
CA LEU A 25 -3.06 -0.91 -9.97
C LEU A 25 -2.75 -2.39 -9.78
N LEU A 26 -1.91 -2.97 -10.65
CA LEU A 26 -1.43 -4.34 -10.48
C LEU A 26 -0.55 -4.48 -9.23
N ALA A 27 0.32 -3.51 -8.95
CA ALA A 27 1.13 -3.52 -7.74
C ALA A 27 0.25 -3.47 -6.47
N LEU A 28 -0.73 -2.58 -6.42
CA LEU A 28 -1.69 -2.49 -5.32
C LEU A 28 -2.49 -3.79 -5.15
N LYS A 29 -3.00 -4.35 -6.25
CA LYS A 29 -3.70 -5.63 -6.23
C LYS A 29 -2.84 -6.73 -5.62
N ALA A 30 -1.62 -6.90 -6.14
CA ALA A 30 -0.71 -7.95 -5.68
C ALA A 30 -0.40 -7.83 -4.18
N GLU A 31 -0.11 -6.62 -3.69
CA GLU A 31 0.25 -6.42 -2.28
C GLU A 31 -0.98 -6.53 -1.35
N ILE A 32 -2.17 -6.05 -1.75
CA ILE A 32 -3.40 -6.23 -0.96
C ILE A 32 -3.82 -7.71 -0.90
N GLU A 33 -3.68 -8.46 -2.00
CA GLU A 33 -4.01 -9.89 -2.05
C GLU A 33 -3.05 -10.72 -1.16
N LYS A 34 -1.77 -10.36 -1.09
CA LYS A 34 -0.83 -10.96 -0.13
C LYS A 34 -1.25 -10.75 1.31
N LEU A 35 -1.78 -9.57 1.64
CA LEU A 35 -2.28 -9.24 2.97
C LEU A 35 -3.60 -9.97 3.31
N GLY A 36 -4.23 -10.60 2.32
CA GLY A 36 -5.47 -11.37 2.46
C GLY A 36 -6.72 -10.66 1.98
N GLY A 37 -6.60 -9.46 1.40
CA GLY A 37 -7.72 -8.74 0.79
C GLY A 37 -8.07 -9.27 -0.60
N THR A 38 -9.23 -8.88 -1.10
CA THR A 38 -9.65 -9.18 -2.48
C THR A 38 -9.78 -7.88 -3.26
N VAL A 39 -9.06 -7.78 -4.37
CA VAL A 39 -9.08 -6.61 -5.25
C VAL A 39 -9.26 -7.03 -6.69
N GLU A 40 -10.24 -6.45 -7.34
CA GLU A 40 -10.43 -6.54 -8.78
C GLU A 40 -9.94 -5.25 -9.43
N VAL A 41 -9.12 -5.40 -10.47
CA VAL A 41 -8.59 -4.28 -11.24
C VAL A 41 -9.03 -4.47 -12.67
N THR A 42 -9.60 -3.42 -13.25
CA THR A 42 -9.87 -3.30 -14.67
C THR A 42 -9.05 -2.17 -15.26
N ASP A 43 -9.13 -1.97 -16.57
CA ASP A 43 -8.45 -0.88 -17.26
C ASP A 43 -8.89 0.52 -16.80
N LYS A 44 -10.02 0.64 -16.09
CA LYS A 44 -10.64 1.92 -15.73
C LYS A 44 -11.01 2.03 -14.25
N SER A 45 -10.94 0.92 -13.52
CA SER A 45 -11.44 0.86 -12.15
C SER A 45 -10.65 -0.09 -11.26
N LEU A 46 -10.76 0.15 -9.96
CA LEU A 46 -10.27 -0.73 -8.90
C LEU A 46 -11.42 -0.93 -7.92
N HIS A 47 -11.73 -2.19 -7.64
CA HIS A 47 -12.79 -2.61 -6.73
C HIS A 47 -12.15 -3.40 -5.59
N LEU A 48 -12.16 -2.81 -4.40
CA LEU A 48 -11.72 -3.43 -3.16
C LEU A 48 -12.94 -3.99 -2.44
N ALA A 49 -12.93 -5.30 -2.17
CA ALA A 49 -13.94 -5.93 -1.34
C ALA A 49 -13.76 -5.55 0.14
N SER A 50 -14.84 -5.62 0.91
CA SER A 50 -14.76 -5.52 2.37
C SER A 50 -13.89 -6.65 2.93
N PHE A 51 -13.11 -6.34 3.97
CA PHE A 51 -12.18 -7.28 4.59
C PHE A 51 -12.39 -7.29 6.11
N SER A 52 -12.59 -8.47 6.68
CA SER A 52 -12.80 -8.67 8.12
C SER A 52 -11.82 -9.69 8.73
N GLY A 53 -10.83 -10.13 7.96
CA GLY A 53 -9.84 -11.12 8.39
C GLY A 53 -8.68 -10.51 9.18
N ALA A 54 -7.81 -11.38 9.69
CA ALA A 54 -6.51 -10.97 10.20
C ALA A 54 -5.56 -10.68 9.03
N PHE A 55 -4.82 -9.57 9.11
CA PHE A 55 -3.79 -9.27 8.11
C PHE A 55 -2.66 -10.28 8.20
N LYS A 56 -2.25 -10.83 7.06
CA LYS A 56 -1.07 -11.68 6.98
C LYS A 56 0.20 -10.83 7.17
N GLN A 57 1.17 -11.35 7.91
CA GLN A 57 2.50 -10.73 7.98
C GLN A 57 3.23 -11.03 6.67
N VAL A 58 3.39 -10.01 5.83
CA VAL A 58 4.01 -10.14 4.51
C VAL A 58 4.98 -8.99 4.26
N ALA A 59 5.93 -9.24 3.36
CA ALA A 59 6.81 -8.21 2.82
C ALA A 59 6.18 -7.55 1.59
N ILE A 60 5.95 -6.25 1.69
CA ILE A 60 5.41 -5.38 0.66
C ILE A 60 6.54 -4.92 -0.25
N ASN A 61 6.43 -5.19 -1.56
CA ASN A 61 7.36 -4.62 -2.53
C ASN A 61 6.90 -3.19 -2.90
N THR A 62 7.85 -2.28 -3.05
CA THR A 62 7.56 -0.88 -3.40
C THR A 62 7.60 -0.61 -4.89
N TYR A 63 8.20 -1.52 -5.68
CA TYR A 63 8.33 -1.39 -7.14
C TYR A 63 9.01 -0.08 -7.56
N ASN A 64 9.97 0.41 -6.76
CA ASN A 64 10.62 1.71 -6.93
C ASN A 64 9.65 2.93 -6.91
N ASP A 65 8.42 2.76 -6.42
CA ASP A 65 7.43 3.83 -6.24
C ASP A 65 7.29 4.19 -4.75
N HIS A 66 7.68 5.42 -4.41
CA HIS A 66 7.58 6.00 -3.06
C HIS A 66 6.15 5.98 -2.52
N ARG A 67 5.12 6.07 -3.38
CA ARG A 67 3.73 6.03 -2.92
C ARG A 67 3.31 4.65 -2.47
N MET A 68 3.89 3.58 -2.99
CA MET A 68 3.60 2.23 -2.49
C MET A 68 4.06 2.12 -1.04
N ALA A 69 5.31 2.50 -0.74
CA ALA A 69 5.82 2.52 0.64
C ALA A 69 4.92 3.36 1.56
N MET A 70 4.62 4.60 1.17
CA MET A 70 3.81 5.51 1.99
C MET A 70 2.36 5.06 2.14
N ALA A 71 1.77 4.43 1.12
CA ALA A 71 0.38 3.97 1.18
C ALA A 71 0.17 2.79 2.13
N PHE A 72 1.19 1.91 2.25
CA PHE A 72 1.12 0.75 3.13
C PHE A 72 1.65 1.03 4.55
N ALA A 73 2.52 2.03 4.75
CA ALA A 73 3.07 2.35 6.08
C ALA A 73 2.02 2.50 7.21
N PRO A 74 0.87 3.18 7.02
CA PRO A 74 -0.15 3.29 8.06
C PRO A 74 -0.77 1.94 8.49
N LEU A 75 -0.66 0.90 7.67
CA LEU A 75 -1.14 -0.44 8.02
C LEU A 75 -0.35 -1.06 9.19
N ALA A 76 0.85 -0.55 9.47
CA ALA A 76 1.64 -0.92 10.64
C ALA A 76 0.92 -0.66 11.98
N LEU A 77 -0.12 0.20 12.00
CA LEU A 77 -0.98 0.41 13.17
C LEU A 77 -1.92 -0.77 13.46
N LYS A 78 -2.14 -1.66 12.49
CA LYS A 78 -3.07 -2.79 12.58
C LYS A 78 -2.37 -4.15 12.58
N THR A 79 -1.20 -4.24 11.97
CA THR A 79 -0.42 -5.48 11.89
C THR A 79 1.06 -5.17 11.67
N SER A 80 1.94 -6.14 11.96
CA SER A 80 3.34 -6.02 11.58
C SER A 80 3.49 -6.21 10.07
N ILE A 81 4.16 -5.27 9.41
CA ILE A 81 4.44 -5.30 7.97
C ILE A 81 5.91 -5.03 7.72
N MET A 82 6.45 -5.65 6.68
CA MET A 82 7.79 -5.35 6.18
C MET A 82 7.67 -4.60 4.86
N ILE A 83 8.33 -3.46 4.71
CA ILE A 83 8.34 -2.68 3.46
C ILE A 83 9.74 -2.81 2.86
N LYS A 84 9.84 -3.40 1.67
CA LYS A 84 11.11 -3.54 0.96
C LYS A 84 11.52 -2.24 0.29
N ASP A 85 12.83 -2.00 0.21
CA ASP A 85 13.40 -0.80 -0.40
C ASP A 85 12.78 0.48 0.18
N ALA A 86 12.57 0.51 1.50
CA ALA A 86 11.89 1.59 2.22
C ALA A 86 12.51 2.97 1.95
N GLU A 87 13.79 3.03 1.59
CA GLU A 87 14.51 4.25 1.23
C GLU A 87 14.01 4.92 -0.06
N VAL A 88 13.16 4.25 -0.85
CA VAL A 88 12.55 4.83 -2.05
C VAL A 88 11.74 6.09 -1.74
N VAL A 89 11.22 6.23 -0.51
CA VAL A 89 10.47 7.42 -0.07
C VAL A 89 11.32 8.68 -0.12
N SER A 90 12.64 8.58 0.03
CA SER A 90 13.55 9.73 0.06
C SER A 90 13.56 10.53 -1.24
N LYS A 91 13.05 9.97 -2.34
CA LYS A 91 12.84 10.69 -3.59
C LYS A 91 11.83 11.84 -3.47
N SER A 92 10.84 11.70 -2.58
CA SER A 92 9.76 12.68 -2.41
C SER A 92 9.66 13.22 -0.98
N TYR A 93 10.03 12.42 0.01
CA TYR A 93 9.88 12.72 1.42
C TYR A 93 11.00 12.04 2.24
N PRO A 94 12.20 12.64 2.31
CA PRO A 94 13.36 12.11 3.03
C PRO A 94 13.07 11.77 4.49
N ASP A 95 12.39 12.67 5.20
CA ASP A 95 12.16 12.54 6.65
C ASP A 95 10.94 11.67 7.02
N PHE A 96 10.35 10.96 6.05
CA PHE A 96 9.09 10.24 6.23
C PHE A 96 9.13 9.23 7.38
N TRP A 97 10.17 8.40 7.44
CA TRP A 97 10.30 7.36 8.46
C TRP A 97 10.61 7.93 9.84
N ASP A 98 11.38 9.02 9.90
CA ASP A 98 11.70 9.67 11.17
C ASP A 98 10.49 10.38 11.76
N HIS A 99 9.66 11.00 10.92
CA HIS A 99 8.36 11.52 11.34
C HIS A 99 7.42 10.43 11.82
N LEU A 100 7.37 9.27 11.15
CA LEU A 100 6.58 8.12 11.63
C LEU A 100 7.06 7.62 13.00
N LYS A 101 8.38 7.50 13.21
CA LYS A 101 8.94 7.16 14.53
C LYS A 101 8.56 8.19 15.59
N ALA A 102 8.65 9.49 15.26
CA ALA A 102 8.34 10.58 16.17
C ALA A 102 6.87 10.56 16.65
N ILE A 103 5.95 10.08 15.83
CA ILE A 103 4.53 9.92 16.19
C ILE A 103 4.19 8.54 16.80
N GLY A 104 5.21 7.73 17.11
CA GLY A 104 5.05 6.50 17.90
C GLY A 104 5.07 5.18 17.11
N PHE A 105 5.33 5.19 15.80
CA PHE A 105 5.52 3.95 15.06
C PHE A 105 6.79 3.24 15.51
N GLN A 106 6.69 1.93 15.75
CA GLN A 106 7.84 1.07 16.02
C GLN A 106 8.44 0.63 14.68
N ILE A 107 9.57 1.20 14.31
CA ILE A 107 10.27 0.89 13.05
C ILE A 107 11.60 0.23 13.36
N SER A 108 11.82 -0.95 12.78
CA SER A 108 13.10 -1.66 12.80
C SER A 108 13.61 -1.85 11.36
N GLN A 109 14.94 -1.93 11.22
CA GLN A 109 15.61 -2.27 9.97
C GLN A 109 15.87 -3.77 9.90
#